data_AF-A0AAV8WDY7-F1
#
_entry.id   AF-A0AAV8WDY7-F1
#
_cell.length_a   1.000
_cell.length_b   1.000
_cell.length_c   1.000
_cell.angle_alpha   90.00
_cell.angle_beta   90.00
_cell.angle_gamma   90.00
#
_symmetry.space_group_name_H-M   'P 1'
#
loop_
_entity.id
_entity.type
_entity.pdbx_description
1 polymer ?
#
loop_
_entity_poly.entity_id
_entity_poly.type
_entity_poly.pdbx_seq_one_letter_code
_entity_poly.pdbx_strand_id
1 'polypeptide(L)'
;MSSCTSCDLNLMTPFLNAAFGPALKNDNMKSKDFDVFVVSSPIPYNLLLEKIVTTFSLESIQNNIILALNEQYCDSNTIITLKPGDELAVIPPLSGG
;
A
#
# COMPACT_ATOMS: atom_id res chain seq x y z
N MET A 1 55.32 20.12 17.17
CA MET A 1 55.15 19.92 15.72
C MET A 1 54.07 18.87 15.51
N SER A 2 53.18 19.12 14.53
CA SER A 2 52.05 18.29 14.06
C SER A 2 50.90 18.08 15.05
N SER A 3 49.64 18.50 14.89
CA SER A 3 48.71 18.91 13.80
C SER A 3 47.55 17.92 13.69
N CYS A 4 46.35 18.47 13.51
CA CYS A 4 45.14 17.83 12.95
C CYS A 4 44.41 16.86 13.89
N THR A 5 43.08 16.79 13.99
CA THR A 5 41.94 17.30 13.19
C THR A 5 40.68 17.05 14.06
N SER A 6 39.82 18.04 14.27
CA SER A 6 38.48 18.20 13.65
C SER A 6 37.42 17.15 14.02
N CYS A 7 36.23 17.67 14.41
CA CYS A 7 34.93 17.00 14.59
C CYS A 7 34.84 16.09 15.84
N ASP A 8 33.85 16.16 16.71
CA ASP A 8 32.44 16.41 16.50
C ASP A 8 31.81 17.17 17.68
N LEU A 9 31.02 18.18 17.33
CA LEU A 9 30.08 18.83 18.23
C LEU A 9 28.79 18.01 18.18
N ASN A 10 28.54 17.15 19.16
CA ASN A 10 27.17 16.72 19.46
C ASN A 10 26.96 16.61 20.97
N LEU A 11 26.28 17.65 21.44
CA LEU A 11 25.80 17.88 22.77
C LEU A 11 24.57 17.00 23.04
N MET A 12 24.52 16.43 24.24
CA MET A 12 23.32 16.11 25.03
C MET A 12 22.27 15.14 24.42
N THR A 13 22.22 13.93 24.96
CA THR A 13 21.02 13.44 25.69
C THR A 13 21.42 12.29 26.62
N PRO A 14 21.16 12.38 27.93
CA PRO A 14 21.18 11.21 28.78
C PRO A 14 19.77 10.91 29.32
N PHE A 15 19.46 9.62 29.37
CA PHE A 15 18.38 8.98 30.12
C PHE A 15 16.95 9.19 29.61
N LEU A 16 16.65 8.46 28.53
CA LEU A 16 15.29 8.05 28.20
C LEU A 16 14.77 7.15 29.32
N ASN A 17 13.68 7.60 29.95
CA ASN A 17 12.98 6.92 31.03
C ASN A 17 12.68 5.46 30.72
N ALA A 18 13.14 4.58 31.60
CA ALA A 18 12.59 3.25 31.81
C ALA A 18 11.26 3.38 32.58
N ALA A 19 10.14 3.09 31.93
CA ALA A 19 8.89 2.63 32.57
C ALA A 19 7.89 2.18 31.49
N PHE A 20 7.14 1.12 31.78
CA PHE A 20 6.10 0.46 30.98
C PHE A 20 6.53 -0.76 30.13
N GLY A 21 6.72 -1.89 30.84
CA GLY A 21 6.00 -3.15 30.60
C GLY A 21 6.30 -3.97 29.34
N PRO A 22 6.63 -5.27 29.46
CA PRO A 22 6.52 -6.21 28.36
C PRO A 22 5.09 -6.79 28.26
N ALA A 23 4.73 -7.17 27.03
CA ALA A 23 3.60 -8.01 26.62
C ALA A 23 2.20 -7.37 26.55
N LEU A 24 1.77 -7.05 25.32
CA LEU A 24 0.56 -7.63 24.75
C LEU A 24 0.81 -8.00 23.28
N LYS A 25 0.69 -9.30 23.00
CA LYS A 25 0.58 -9.85 21.65
C LYS A 25 -0.81 -9.46 21.19
N ASN A 26 -0.93 -8.52 20.27
CA ASN A 26 -2.22 -8.22 19.66
C ASN A 26 -2.29 -9.05 18.38
N ASP A 27 -3.24 -9.97 18.41
CA ASP A 27 -3.55 -10.87 17.33
C ASP A 27 -3.80 -10.06 16.06
N ASN A 28 -3.33 -10.65 14.97
CA ASN A 28 -3.43 -10.21 13.60
C ASN A 28 -4.89 -9.99 13.17
N MET A 29 -5.55 -8.94 13.65
CA MET A 29 -6.72 -8.38 13.00
C MET A 29 -6.19 -7.42 11.95
N LYS A 30 -5.75 -7.97 10.80
CA LYS A 30 -5.66 -7.18 9.58
C LYS A 30 -7.09 -6.71 9.32
N SER A 31 -7.41 -5.50 9.76
CA SER A 31 -8.64 -4.83 9.38
C SER A 31 -8.74 -4.96 7.87
N LYS A 32 -9.95 -5.23 7.39
CA LYS A 32 -10.24 -5.23 5.96
C LYS A 32 -10.01 -3.78 5.51
N ASP A 33 -8.76 -3.44 5.17
CA ASP A 33 -8.35 -2.07 4.92
C ASP A 33 -8.91 -1.70 3.55
N PHE A 34 -10.11 -1.12 3.57
CA PHE A 34 -10.69 -0.46 2.42
C PHE A 34 -10.04 0.91 2.30
N ASP A 35 -9.41 1.17 1.17
CA ASP A 35 -8.88 2.50 0.84
C ASP A 35 -9.85 3.21 -0.10
N VAL A 36 -10.06 4.51 0.11
CA VAL A 36 -10.93 5.33 -0.72
C VAL A 36 -10.09 5.93 -1.82
N PHE A 37 -10.23 5.39 -3.03
CA PHE A 37 -9.47 5.82 -4.19
C PHE A 37 -10.30 6.76 -5.08
N VAL A 38 -9.82 7.99 -5.29
CA VAL A 38 -10.48 8.97 -6.18
C VAL A 38 -9.86 8.89 -7.57
N VAL A 39 -10.69 8.58 -8.56
CA VAL A 39 -10.29 8.40 -9.95
C VAL A 39 -11.28 9.07 -10.90
N SER A 40 -10.76 9.68 -11.97
CA SER A 40 -11.57 10.22 -13.05
C SER A 40 -12.15 9.08 -13.90
N SER A 41 -13.47 8.94 -13.95
CA SER A 41 -14.18 8.04 -14.86
C SER A 41 -14.73 8.81 -16.07
N PRO A 42 -14.87 8.19 -17.26
CA PRO A 42 -14.49 6.82 -17.60
C PRO A 42 -12.97 6.65 -17.74
N ILE A 43 -12.43 5.51 -17.31
CA ILE A 43 -10.99 5.20 -17.34
C ILE A 43 -10.77 3.81 -17.97
N PRO A 44 -9.79 3.64 -18.88
CA PRO A 44 -9.47 2.33 -19.40
C PRO A 44 -8.84 1.44 -18.30
N TYR A 45 -9.10 0.13 -18.37
CA TYR A 45 -8.64 -0.85 -17.39
C TYR A 45 -7.14 -0.74 -17.08
N ASN A 46 -6.31 -0.60 -18.13
CA ASN A 46 -4.86 -0.52 -17.99
C ASN A 46 -4.41 0.68 -17.15
N LEU A 47 -4.97 1.87 -17.37
CA LEU A 47 -4.63 3.06 -16.59
C LEU A 47 -5.16 2.97 -15.17
N LEU A 48 -6.31 2.32 -14.95
CA LEU A 48 -6.82 2.07 -13.61
C LEU A 48 -5.90 1.12 -12.84
N LEU A 49 -5.51 0.01 -13.47
CA LEU A 49 -4.59 -0.97 -12.88
C LEU A 49 -3.23 -0.34 -12.58
N GLU A 50 -2.66 0.42 -13.53
CA GLU A 50 -1.39 1.12 -13.34
C GLU A 50 -1.45 2.05 -12.14
N LYS A 51 -2.51 2.87 -12.02
CA LYS A 51 -2.70 3.74 -10.86
C LYS A 51 -2.73 2.97 -9.54
N ILE A 52 -3.49 1.88 -9.48
CA ILE A 52 -3.57 1.02 -8.29
C ILE A 52 -2.20 0.42 -7.98
N VAL A 53 -1.51 -0.11 -8.99
CA VAL A 53 -0.20 -0.73 -8.85
C VAL A 53 0.83 0.27 -8.34
N THR A 54 0.85 1.50 -8.87
CA THR A 54 1.75 2.56 -8.40
C THR A 54 1.39 3.03 -6.99
N THR A 55 0.09 3.18 -6.67
CA THR A 55 -0.35 3.61 -5.33
C THR A 55 -0.02 2.58 -4.25
N PHE A 56 -0.21 1.28 -4.54
CA PHE A 56 -0.02 0.20 -3.57
C PHE A 56 1.30 -0.57 -3.76
N SER A 57 2.18 -0.11 -4.64
CA SER A 57 3.47 -0.76 -4.96
C SER A 57 3.34 -2.25 -5.34
N LEU A 58 2.35 -2.59 -6.18
CA LEU A 58 2.03 -3.97 -6.60
C LEU A 58 2.73 -4.39 -7.91
N GLU A 59 3.82 -3.72 -8.30
CA GLU A 59 4.49 -3.91 -9.59
C GLU A 59 4.90 -5.37 -9.83
N SER A 60 5.28 -6.07 -8.74
CA SER A 60 5.69 -7.47 -8.78
C SER A 60 4.61 -8.45 -9.25
N ILE A 61 3.32 -8.10 -9.09
CA ILE A 61 2.19 -8.99 -9.39
C ILE A 61 1.18 -8.37 -10.37
N GLN A 62 1.47 -7.19 -10.94
CA GLN A 62 0.55 -6.46 -11.84
C GLN A 62 0.04 -7.32 -13.01
N ASN A 63 0.87 -8.23 -13.53
CA ASN A 63 0.53 -9.08 -14.68
C ASN A 63 -0.43 -10.23 -14.32
N ASN A 64 -0.64 -10.49 -13.03
CA ASN A 64 -1.42 -11.62 -12.53
C ASN A 64 -2.54 -11.18 -11.57
N ILE A 65 -2.87 -9.88 -11.60
CA ILE A 65 -3.97 -9.28 -10.85
C ILE A 65 -5.20 -9.20 -11.74
N ILE A 66 -6.35 -9.52 -11.14
CA ILE A 66 -7.67 -9.34 -11.75
C ILE A 66 -8.41 -8.23 -11.00
N LEU A 67 -8.97 -7.26 -11.73
CA LEU A 67 -9.86 -6.26 -11.14
C LEU A 67 -11.32 -6.76 -11.21
N ALA A 68 -12.06 -6.55 -10.12
CA ALA A 68 -13.50 -6.78 -10.09
C ALA A 68 -14.22 -5.52 -9.61
N LEU A 69 -15.23 -5.08 -10.35
CA LEU A 69 -16.09 -3.96 -10.03
C LEU A 69 -17.44 -4.50 -9.59
N ASN A 70 -17.89 -4.15 -8.37
CA ASN A 70 -19.18 -4.60 -7.82
C ASN A 70 -19.37 -6.12 -7.98
N GLU A 71 -18.37 -6.90 -7.53
CA GLU A 71 -18.31 -8.37 -7.62
C GLU A 71 -18.21 -8.96 -9.04
N GLN A 72 -18.08 -8.13 -10.08
CA GLN A 72 -17.96 -8.57 -11.47
C GLN A 72 -16.54 -8.36 -12.01
N TYR A 73 -15.96 -9.42 -12.59
CA TYR A 73 -14.65 -9.35 -13.23
C TYR A 73 -14.66 -8.35 -14.39
N CYS A 74 -13.65 -7.49 -14.42
CA CYS A 74 -13.46 -6.51 -15.48
C CYS A 74 -12.51 -7.07 -16.54
N ASP A 75 -12.90 -6.92 -17.82
CA ASP A 75 -12.03 -7.27 -18.94
C ASP A 75 -10.93 -6.22 -19.12
N SER A 76 -9.71 -6.69 -19.40
CA SER A 76 -8.51 -5.86 -19.54
C SER A 76 -8.56 -4.88 -20.72
N ASN A 77 -9.46 -5.10 -21.68
CA ASN A 77 -9.59 -4.31 -22.89
C ASN A 77 -10.84 -3.40 -22.91
N THR A 78 -11.44 -3.18 -21.74
CA THR A 78 -12.66 -2.38 -21.58
C THR A 78 -12.42 -1.05 -20.88
N ILE A 79 -13.36 -0.13 -21.08
CA ILE A 79 -13.40 1.15 -20.38
C ILE A 79 -14.30 0.97 -19.17
N ILE A 80 -13.74 1.22 -17.99
CA ILE A 80 -14.43 1.09 -16.71
C ILE A 80 -15.09 2.42 -16.38
N THR A 81 -16.40 2.37 -16.12
CA THR A 81 -17.19 3.52 -15.68
C THR A 81 -17.47 3.37 -14.19
N LEU A 82 -16.71 4.10 -13.37
CA LEU A 82 -16.87 4.12 -11.92
C LEU A 82 -17.87 5.20 -11.50
N LYS A 83 -18.72 4.87 -10.53
CA LYS A 83 -19.65 5.77 -9.85
C LYS A 83 -19.26 5.89 -8.36
N PRO A 84 -19.61 7.01 -7.70
CA PRO A 84 -19.43 7.13 -6.26
C PRO A 84 -20.17 6.00 -5.53
N GLY A 85 -19.44 5.27 -4.69
CA GLY A 85 -19.98 4.11 -3.95
C GLY A 85 -19.77 2.76 -4.63
N ASP A 86 -19.15 2.71 -5.82
CA ASP A 86 -18.74 1.44 -6.41
C ASP A 86 -17.58 0.80 -5.64
N GLU A 87 -17.62 -0.52 -5.51
CA GLU A 87 -16.57 -1.29 -4.86
C GLU A 87 -15.64 -1.91 -5.92
N LEU A 88 -14.35 -1.57 -5.83
CA LEU A 88 -13.32 -2.16 -6.69
C LEU A 88 -12.45 -3.11 -5.87
N ALA A 89 -12.47 -4.39 -6.23
CA ALA A 89 -11.62 -5.41 -5.64
C ALA A 89 -10.42 -5.71 -6.54
N VAL A 90 -9.25 -5.79 -5.91
CA VAL A 90 -7.98 -6.20 -6.53
C VAL A 90 -7.71 -7.64 -6.11
N ILE A 91 -7.83 -8.58 -7.04
CA ILE A 91 -7.75 -10.02 -6.76
C ILE A 91 -6.36 -10.53 -7.17
N PRO A 92 -5.52 -11.00 -6.22
CA PRO A 92 -4.23 -11.60 -6.53
C PRO A 92 -4.41 -12.95 -7.25
N PRO A 93 -3.35 -13.52 -7.84
CA PRO A 93 -3.44 -14.83 -8.45
C PRO A 93 -3.90 -15.85 -7.41
N LEU A 94 -4.91 -16.65 -7.79
CA LEU A 94 -5.48 -17.67 -6.93
C LEU A 94 -4.39 -18.67 -6.53
N SER A 95 -3.94 -18.64 -5.29
CA SER A 95 -2.95 -19.59 -4.74
C SER A 95 -3.60 -20.92 -4.31
N GLY A 96 -4.65 -21.34 -5.02
CA GLY A 96 -5.49 -22.47 -4.64
C GLY A 96 -4.76 -23.80 -4.82
N GLY A 97 -4.54 -24.52 -3.71
CA GLY A 97 -4.21 -25.94 -3.67
C GLY A 97 -5.42 -26.79 -3.34
#